data_AF-A0A2N5KB01-F1
#
_entry.id   AF-A0A2N5KB01-F1
#
_cell.length_a   1.000
_cell.length_b   1.000
_cell.length_c   1.000
_cell.angle_alpha   90.00
_cell.angle_beta   90.00
_cell.angle_gamma   90.00
#
_symmetry.space_group_name_H-M   'P 1'
#
loop_
_entity.id
_entity.type
_entity.pdbx_description
1 polymer ?
#
loop_
_entity_poly.entity_id
_entity_poly.type
_entity_poly.pdbx_seq_one_letter_code
_entity_poly.pdbx_strand_id
1 'polypeptide(L)'
;MYLSELVVDFIEHLEVERGRSQKTSENYHLYLMRLIEFAGDIELEKIDEETIRKWRLWLNRYKNEQGDTLATITQSYHLIALRSFLGYCSKR
;
A
#
# COMPACT_ATOMS: atom_id res chain seq x y z
N MET A 1 12.21 -0.68 -10.82
CA MET A 1 10.95 0.09 -11.00
C MET A 1 10.61 0.77 -9.70
N TYR A 2 10.04 1.96 -9.79
CA TYR A 2 9.60 2.73 -8.64
C TYR A 2 8.27 2.19 -8.09
N LEU A 3 7.99 2.45 -6.82
CA LEU A 3 6.76 2.01 -6.17
C LEU A 3 5.52 2.55 -6.88
N SER A 4 5.52 3.83 -7.28
CA SER A 4 4.39 4.46 -7.95
C SER A 4 3.99 3.72 -9.24
N GLU A 5 4.97 3.40 -10.08
CA GLU A 5 4.78 2.64 -11.33
C GLU A 5 4.19 1.26 -11.05
N LEU A 6 4.78 0.52 -10.11
CA LEU A 6 4.34 -0.83 -9.76
C LEU A 6 2.95 -0.84 -9.12
N VAL A 7 2.61 0.19 -8.34
CA VAL A 7 1.29 0.33 -7.74
C VAL A 7 0.24 0.52 -8.83
N VAL A 8 0.50 1.36 -9.83
CA VAL A 8 -0.43 1.53 -10.98
C VAL A 8 -0.65 0.19 -11.69
N ASP A 9 0.43 -0.49 -12.10
CA ASP A 9 0.35 -1.81 -12.75
C ASP A 9 -0.44 -2.83 -11.92
N PHE A 10 -0.21 -2.84 -10.60
CA PHE A 10 -0.88 -3.76 -9.69
C PHE A 10 -2.38 -3.47 -9.57
N ILE A 11 -2.79 -2.20 -9.55
CA ILE A 11 -4.19 -1.82 -9.48
C ILE A 11 -4.93 -2.19 -10.77
N GLU A 12 -4.31 -1.97 -11.93
CA GLU A 12 -4.84 -2.42 -13.22
C GLU A 12 -4.99 -3.95 -13.26
N HIS A 13 -3.98 -4.67 -12.78
CA HIS A 13 -4.04 -6.14 -12.63
C HIS A 13 -5.21 -6.58 -11.73
N LEU A 14 -5.47 -5.87 -10.62
CA LEU A 14 -6.60 -6.19 -9.74
C LEU A 14 -7.95 -6.00 -10.42
N GLU A 15 -8.13 -4.92 -11.18
CA GLU A 15 -9.39 -4.61 -11.87
C GLU A 15 -9.62 -5.55 -13.05
N VAL A 16 -8.65 -5.68 -13.94
CA VAL A 16 -8.81 -6.35 -15.23
C VAL A 16 -8.63 -7.86 -15.11
N GLU A 17 -7.53 -8.31 -14.50
CA GLU A 17 -7.17 -9.73 -14.49
C GLU A 17 -7.81 -10.49 -13.32
N ARG A 18 -7.98 -9.83 -12.17
CA ARG A 18 -8.56 -10.44 -10.97
C ARG A 18 -10.04 -10.14 -10.77
N GLY A 19 -10.63 -9.30 -11.63
CA GLY A 19 -12.05 -8.96 -11.61
C GLY A 19 -12.51 -8.37 -10.27
N ARG A 20 -11.63 -7.66 -9.55
CA ARG A 20 -12.01 -7.00 -8.29
C ARG A 20 -12.91 -5.82 -8.60
N SER A 21 -13.80 -5.51 -7.65
CA SER A 21 -14.63 -4.32 -7.78
C SER A 21 -13.75 -3.08 -7.81
N GLN A 22 -14.16 -2.07 -8.58
CA GLN A 22 -13.50 -0.76 -8.64
C GLN A 22 -13.25 -0.21 -7.22
N LYS A 23 -14.22 -0.36 -6.32
CA LYS A 23 -14.06 0.11 -4.93
C LYS A 23 -12.93 -0.60 -4.17
N THR A 24 -12.69 -1.88 -4.44
CA THR A 24 -11.57 -2.62 -3.86
C THR A 24 -10.25 -2.06 -4.36
N SER A 25 -10.16 -1.82 -5.66
CA SER A 25 -8.99 -1.27 -6.33
C SER A 25 -8.66 0.15 -5.87
N GLU A 26 -9.66 1.03 -5.77
CA GLU A 26 -9.53 2.36 -5.16
C GLU A 26 -8.98 2.31 -3.74
N ASN A 27 -9.52 1.41 -2.90
CA ASN A 27 -9.07 1.28 -1.52
C ASN A 27 -7.62 0.78 -1.47
N TYR A 28 -7.26 -0.22 -2.27
CA TYR A 28 -5.89 -0.72 -2.35
C TYR A 28 -4.93 0.37 -2.82
N HIS A 29 -5.33 1.14 -3.84
CA HIS A 29 -4.56 2.28 -4.33
C HIS A 29 -4.31 3.29 -3.20
N LEU A 30 -5.36 3.72 -2.48
CA LEU A 30 -5.24 4.66 -1.36
C LEU A 30 -4.29 4.15 -0.26
N TYR A 31 -4.36 2.86 0.06
CA TYR A 31 -3.50 2.26 1.07
C TYR A 31 -2.03 2.18 0.65
N LEU A 32 -1.77 1.88 -0.62
CA LEU A 32 -0.42 1.80 -1.17
C LEU A 32 0.18 3.19 -1.44
N MET A 33 -0.63 4.17 -1.82
CA MET A 33 -0.19 5.58 -1.89
C MET A 33 0.26 6.08 -0.52
N ARG A 34 -0.35 5.62 0.56
CA ARG A 34 0.09 5.93 1.93
C ARG A 34 1.43 5.26 2.30
N LEU A 35 1.82 4.17 1.65
CA LEU A 35 3.20 3.65 1.75
C LEU A 35 4.18 4.59 1.07
N ILE A 36 3.84 5.08 -0.13
CA ILE A 36 4.67 6.03 -0.89
C ILE A 36 4.79 7.37 -0.14
N GLU A 37 3.72 7.84 0.49
CA GLU A 37 3.74 9.02 1.36
C GLU A 37 4.77 8.87 2.50
N PHE A 38 4.84 7.68 3.09
CA PHE A 38 5.77 7.39 4.18
C PHE A 38 7.22 7.18 3.71
N ALA A 39 7.41 6.33 2.70
CA ALA A 39 8.73 5.86 2.26
C ALA A 39 9.36 6.74 1.17
N GLY A 40 8.57 7.60 0.54
CA GLY A 40 8.89 8.22 -0.74
C GLY A 40 8.61 7.27 -1.90
N ASP A 41 8.73 7.80 -3.12
CA ASP A 41 8.70 6.98 -4.33
C ASP A 41 10.09 6.38 -4.57
N ILE A 42 10.36 5.28 -3.85
CA ILE A 42 11.63 4.56 -3.91
C ILE A 42 11.52 3.33 -4.81
N GLU A 43 12.66 2.74 -5.13
CA GLU A 43 12.69 1.45 -5.83
C GLU A 43 12.20 0.31 -4.93
N LEU A 44 11.47 -0.66 -5.50
CA LEU A 44 10.92 -1.80 -4.76
C LEU A 44 11.98 -2.55 -3.92
N GLU A 45 13.20 -2.70 -4.45
CA GLU A 45 14.30 -3.41 -3.80
C GLU A 45 14.74 -2.77 -2.47
N LYS A 46 14.39 -1.51 -2.24
CA LYS A 46 14.67 -0.79 -0.98
C LYS A 46 13.62 -1.07 0.09
N ILE A 47 12.52 -1.76 -0.24
CA ILE A 47 11.52 -2.20 0.75
C ILE A 47 12.01 -3.47 1.44
N ASP A 48 12.33 -3.33 2.72
CA ASP A 48 12.74 -4.42 3.61
C ASP A 48 11.83 -4.53 4.85
N GLU A 49 12.11 -5.50 5.71
CA GLU A 49 11.36 -5.72 6.94
C GLU A 49 11.36 -4.50 7.86
N GLU A 50 12.48 -3.76 7.90
CA GLU A 50 12.62 -2.57 8.72
C GLU A 50 11.75 -1.41 8.20
N THR A 51 11.66 -1.25 6.88
CA THR A 51 10.77 -0.29 6.24
C THR A 51 9.32 -0.60 6.57
N ILE A 52 8.92 -1.87 6.49
CA ILE A 52 7.55 -2.31 6.86
C ILE A 52 7.29 -2.07 8.36
N ARG A 53 8.26 -2.37 9.23
CA ARG A 53 8.14 -2.14 10.68
C ARG A 53 7.96 -0.66 11.00
N LYS A 54 8.77 0.22 10.40
CA LYS A 54 8.65 1.67 10.57
C LYS A 54 7.34 2.20 10.01
N TRP A 55 6.90 1.69 8.85
CA TRP A 55 5.61 2.07 8.27
C TRP A 55 4.43 1.71 9.19
N ARG A 56 4.44 0.54 9.82
CA ARG A 56 3.41 0.15 10.81
C ARG A 56 3.36 1.11 12.00
N LEU A 57 4.53 1.52 12.52
CA LEU A 57 4.61 2.50 13.60
C LEU A 57 4.12 3.87 13.15
N TRP A 58 4.43 4.27 11.93
CA TRP A 58 3.96 5.51 11.33
C TRP A 58 2.44 5.50 11.14
N LEU A 59 1.85 4.42 10.62
CA LEU A 59 0.39 4.25 10.50
C LEU A 59 -0.32 4.32 11.85
N ASN A 60 0.28 3.76 12.90
CA ASN A 60 -0.26 3.84 14.26
C ASN A 60 -0.33 5.27 14.80
N ARG A 61 0.60 6.13 14.36
CA ARG A 61 0.71 7.54 14.78
C ARG A 61 0.12 8.52 13.77
N TYR A 62 -0.27 8.03 12.59
CA TYR A 62 -0.82 8.83 11.51
C TYR A 62 -2.05 9.58 11.99
N LYS A 63 -2.15 10.85 11.60
CA LYS A 63 -3.32 11.68 11.77
C LYS A 63 -3.74 12.23 10.43
N ASN A 64 -5.02 12.17 10.12
CA ASN A 64 -5.57 12.83 8.93
C ASN A 64 -5.58 14.36 9.13
N GLU A 65 -6.02 15.11 8.11
CA GLU A 65 -6.14 16.57 8.18
C GLU A 65 -7.08 17.08 9.29
N GLN A 66 -8.00 16.23 9.74
CA GLN A 66 -8.94 16.52 10.83
C GLN A 66 -8.37 16.17 12.22
N GLY A 67 -7.16 15.59 12.27
CA GLY A 67 -6.49 15.18 13.50
C GLY A 67 -6.85 13.77 13.99
N ASP A 68 -7.70 13.04 13.26
CA ASP A 68 -8.12 11.68 13.62
C ASP A 68 -7.04 10.66 13.30
N THR A 69 -6.91 9.67 14.18
CA THR A 69 -6.02 8.53 13.97
C THR A 69 -6.71 7.41 13.19
N LEU A 70 -5.92 6.53 12.59
CA LEU A 70 -6.44 5.33 11.93
C LEU A 70 -6.89 4.30 12.98
N ALA A 71 -8.12 3.81 12.85
CA ALA A 71 -8.56 2.63 13.59
C ALA A 71 -7.66 1.41 13.31
N THR A 72 -7.51 0.51 14.28
CA THR A 72 -6.67 -0.70 14.16
C THR A 72 -7.05 -1.57 12.96
N ILE A 73 -8.35 -1.67 12.65
CA ILE A 73 -8.84 -2.41 11.47
C ILE A 73 -8.39 -1.73 10.17
N THR A 74 -8.43 -0.40 10.12
CA THR A 74 -7.97 0.38 8.97
C THR A 74 -6.48 0.20 8.76
N GLN A 75 -5.67 0.21 9.83
CA GLN A 75 -4.23 -0.10 9.74
C GLN A 75 -4.00 -1.51 9.17
N SER A 76 -4.81 -2.49 9.56
CA SER A 76 -4.74 -3.85 9.02
C SER A 76 -5.02 -3.91 7.52
N TYR A 77 -5.95 -3.11 6.99
CA TYR A 77 -6.22 -3.06 5.54
C TYR A 77 -5.00 -2.60 4.72
N HIS A 78 -4.17 -1.73 5.28
CA HIS A 78 -2.91 -1.31 4.63
C HIS A 78 -1.94 -2.48 4.49
N LEU A 79 -1.82 -3.31 5.52
CA LEU A 79 -0.96 -4.48 5.50
C LEU A 79 -1.47 -5.59 4.57
N ILE A 80 -2.79 -5.72 4.44
CA ILE A 80 -3.39 -6.64 3.46
C ILE A 80 -3.07 -6.19 2.04
N ALA A 81 -3.25 -4.90 1.73
CA ALA A 81 -2.91 -4.34 0.43
C ALA A 81 -1.41 -4.51 0.13
N LEU A 82 -0.54 -4.16 1.09
CA LEU A 82 0.91 -4.34 0.95
C LEU A 82 1.29 -5.80 0.68
N ARG A 83 0.74 -6.75 1.43
CA ARG A 83 1.02 -8.18 1.22
C ARG A 83 0.60 -8.62 -0.18
N SER A 84 -0.58 -8.21 -0.64
CA SER A 84 -1.06 -8.57 -1.98
C SER A 84 -0.19 -7.95 -3.07
N PHE A 85 0.23 -6.69 -2.88
CA PHE A 85 1.11 -5.97 -3.79
C PHE A 85 2.48 -6.65 -3.91
N LEU A 86 3.16 -6.91 -2.78
CA LEU A 86 4.46 -7.59 -2.78
C LEU A 86 4.36 -9.01 -3.37
N GLY A 87 3.25 -9.71 -3.11
CA GLY A 87 2.99 -11.03 -3.70
C GLY A 87 2.69 -11.00 -5.20
N TYR A 88 2.27 -9.86 -5.75
CA TYR A 88 2.19 -9.63 -7.20
C TYR A 88 3.59 -9.32 -7.76
N CYS A 89 4.34 -8.41 -7.12
CA CYS A 89 5.68 -8.05 -7.53
C CYS A 89 6.66 -9.23 -7.54
N SER A 90 6.51 -10.19 -6.63
CA SER A 90 7.37 -11.38 -6.59
C SER A 90 7.13 -12.42 -7.68
N LYS A 91 6.04 -12.27 -8.45
CA LYS A 91 5.66 -13.19 -9.55
C LYS A 91 5.89 -12.60 -10.94
N ARG A 92 6.22 -11.31 -11.01
CA ARG A 92 6.78 -10.68 -12.20
C ARG A 92 8.27 -10.96 -12.28
#